data_AF-F6F2H3-F1
#
_entry.id   AF-F6F2H3-F1
#
_cell.length_a   1.000
_cell.length_b   1.000
_cell.length_c   1.000
_cell.angle_alpha   90.00
_cell.angle_beta   90.00
_cell.angle_gamma   90.00
#
_symmetry.space_group_name_H-M   'P 1'
#
loop_
_entity.id
_entity.type
_entity.pdbx_description
1 polymer ?
#
loop_
_entity_poly.entity_id
_entity_poly.type
_entity_poly.pdbx_seq_one_letter_code
_entity_poly.pdbx_strand_id
1 'polypeptide(L)'
;MRALSSLRLWLAGALLLPLVAFGLSWAATYRLAQQGQEWLVPIRGYDPRDLLRGHYVQYQYDWPVAEASSAGQGSLSFASRLCIEGTAPDIVRVRELPAALGRDDPGQAKGCAIVVRESLGTRREVRGLSSGILFASQERALALSRQLTDVRQQGFVRVRIRPDGVMRPVDIEFRPR
;
A
#
# COMPACT_ATOMS: atom_id res chain seq x y z
N MET A 1 -15.47 -44.81 34.19
CA MET A 1 -14.79 -43.53 34.47
C MET A 1 -13.86 -43.04 33.36
N ARG A 2 -13.07 -43.89 32.67
CA ARG A 2 -12.15 -43.48 31.58
C ARG A 2 -12.83 -42.88 30.32
N ALA A 3 -14.03 -43.34 29.96
CA ALA A 3 -14.76 -42.81 28.79
C ALA A 3 -15.23 -41.35 28.98
N LEU A 4 -15.72 -41.01 30.17
CA LEU A 4 -16.17 -39.65 30.51
C LEU A 4 -15.00 -38.64 30.56
N SER A 5 -13.81 -39.05 31.00
CA SER A 5 -12.63 -38.18 30.97
C SER A 5 -12.12 -37.95 29.54
N SER A 6 -12.17 -38.97 28.68
CA SER A 6 -11.82 -38.83 27.26
C SER A 6 -12.76 -37.90 26.49
N LEU A 7 -14.07 -37.95 26.77
CA LEU A 7 -15.07 -37.08 26.12
C LEU A 7 -14.89 -35.62 26.56
N ARG A 8 -14.57 -35.37 27.83
CA ARG A 8 -14.27 -34.02 28.34
C ARG A 8 -13.02 -33.42 27.70
N LEU A 9 -11.98 -34.23 27.49
CA LEU A 9 -10.76 -33.79 26.77
C LEU A 9 -11.06 -33.46 25.30
N TRP A 10 -11.89 -34.26 24.63
CA TRP A 10 -12.34 -33.97 23.26
C TRP A 10 -13.17 -32.69 23.16
N LEU A 11 -14.11 -32.49 24.09
CA LEU A 11 -14.91 -31.25 24.16
C LEU A 11 -14.04 -30.03 24.44
N ALA A 12 -13.08 -30.13 25.36
CA ALA A 12 -12.12 -29.06 25.63
C ALA A 12 -11.24 -28.76 24.39
N GLY A 13 -10.78 -29.79 23.69
CA GLY A 13 -10.05 -29.64 22.43
C GLY A 13 -10.89 -28.96 21.34
N ALA A 14 -12.17 -29.35 21.20
CA ALA A 14 -13.10 -28.74 20.27
C ALA A 14 -13.36 -27.25 20.59
N LEU A 15 -13.40 -26.88 21.87
CA LEU A 15 -13.56 -25.49 22.31
C LEU A 15 -12.30 -24.65 22.07
N LEU A 16 -11.11 -25.26 22.17
CA LEU A 16 -9.82 -24.58 21.96
C LEU A 16 -9.48 -24.42 20.47
N LEU A 17 -9.95 -25.33 19.62
CA LEU A 17 -9.69 -25.31 18.18
C LEU A 17 -9.97 -23.95 17.50
N PRO A 18 -11.12 -23.27 17.69
CA PRO A 18 -11.35 -21.96 17.06
C PRO A 18 -10.38 -20.88 17.55
N LEU A 19 -9.97 -20.90 18.82
CA LEU A 19 -9.00 -19.94 19.36
C LEU A 19 -7.61 -20.16 18.76
N VAL A 20 -7.19 -21.41 18.60
CA VAL A 20 -5.92 -21.76 17.96
C VAL A 20 -5.95 -21.35 16.49
N ALA A 21 -7.03 -21.67 15.76
CA ALA A 21 -7.19 -21.30 14.36
C ALA A 21 -7.15 -19.76 14.17
N PHE A 22 -7.83 -19.02 15.06
CA PHE A 22 -7.83 -17.56 15.04
C PHE A 22 -6.42 -17.00 15.32
N GLY A 23 -5.74 -17.52 16.35
CA GLY A 23 -4.37 -17.09 16.69
C GLY A 23 -3.37 -17.35 15.56
N LEU A 24 -3.45 -18.51 14.91
CA LEU A 24 -2.60 -18.84 13.75
C LEU A 24 -2.89 -17.94 12.54
N SER A 25 -4.17 -17.69 12.25
CA SER A 25 -4.59 -16.80 11.16
C SER A 25 -4.12 -15.36 11.40
N TRP A 26 -4.30 -14.84 12.61
CA TRP A 26 -3.80 -13.53 13.00
C TRP A 26 -2.28 -13.44 12.89
N ALA A 27 -1.54 -14.42 13.41
CA ALA A 27 -0.09 -14.42 13.33
C ALA A 27 0.44 -14.52 11.88
N ALA A 28 -0.25 -15.26 11.01
CA ALA A 28 0.09 -15.34 9.58
C ALA A 28 -0.16 -14.01 8.86
N THR A 29 -1.34 -13.42 9.05
CA THR A 29 -1.72 -12.13 8.44
C THR A 29 -0.88 -10.97 8.97
N TYR A 30 -0.57 -10.96 10.26
CA TYR A 30 0.30 -9.95 10.87
C TYR A 30 1.73 -10.03 10.31
N ARG A 31 2.31 -11.24 10.22
CA ARG A 31 3.63 -11.43 9.59
C ARG A 31 3.63 -10.97 8.14
N LEU A 32 2.59 -11.33 7.39
CA LEU A 32 2.45 -10.92 5.98
C LEU A 32 2.29 -9.39 5.83
N ALA A 33 1.64 -8.71 6.78
CA ALA A 33 1.51 -7.25 6.80
C ALA A 33 2.80 -6.51 7.17
N GLN A 34 3.69 -7.15 7.93
CA GLN A 34 5.00 -6.59 8.28
C GLN A 34 6.09 -6.81 7.22
N GLN A 35 5.86 -7.72 6.28
CA GLN A 35 6.78 -7.97 5.17
C GLN A 35 6.70 -6.86 4.11
N GLY A 36 7.81 -6.65 3.40
CA GLY A 36 7.92 -5.71 2.29
C GLY A 36 9.02 -4.69 2.49
N GLN A 37 9.29 -3.93 1.44
CA GLN A 37 10.23 -2.82 1.45
C GLN A 37 9.46 -1.51 1.53
N GLU A 38 10.00 -0.54 2.26
CA GLU A 38 9.39 0.79 2.40
C GLU A 38 9.98 1.75 1.39
N TRP A 39 9.11 2.42 0.64
CA TRP A 39 9.46 3.36 -0.41
C TRP A 39 8.77 4.70 -0.15
N LEU A 40 9.39 5.79 -0.57
CA LEU A 40 8.84 7.13 -0.45
C LEU A 40 8.35 7.60 -1.81
N VAL A 41 7.04 7.83 -1.91
CA VAL A 41 6.38 8.28 -3.14
C VAL A 41 5.93 9.73 -2.93
N PRO A 42 6.32 10.68 -3.79
CA PRO A 42 5.85 12.05 -3.64
C PRO A 42 4.33 12.13 -3.89
N ILE A 43 3.68 13.12 -3.27
CA ILE A 43 2.26 13.42 -3.51
C ILE A 43 2.10 14.75 -4.24
N ARG A 44 1.19 14.80 -5.22
CA ARG A 44 0.88 16.01 -6.00
C ARG A 44 -0.36 16.77 -5.53
N GLY A 45 -1.18 16.16 -4.66
CA GLY A 45 -2.40 16.78 -4.16
C GLY A 45 -3.12 15.93 -3.12
N TYR A 46 -3.97 16.57 -2.32
CA TYR A 46 -4.79 15.96 -1.28
C TYR A 46 -6.13 16.70 -1.15
N ASP A 47 -7.17 16.05 -0.59
CA ASP A 47 -8.43 16.73 -0.25
C ASP A 47 -8.41 17.19 1.24
N PRO A 48 -8.31 18.49 1.53
CA PRO A 48 -8.26 18.99 2.91
C PRO A 48 -9.53 18.72 3.72
N ARG A 49 -10.66 18.44 3.07
CA ARG A 49 -11.94 18.21 3.75
C ARG A 49 -12.01 16.84 4.42
N ASP A 50 -11.17 15.90 4.00
CA ASP A 50 -11.17 14.53 4.52
C ASP A 50 -10.72 14.47 5.99
N LEU A 51 -9.72 15.30 6.32
CA LEU A 51 -9.19 15.40 7.68
C LEU A 51 -10.20 15.99 8.67
N LEU A 52 -11.17 16.78 8.18
CA LEU A 52 -12.25 17.36 8.98
C LEU A 52 -13.42 16.39 9.22
N ARG A 53 -13.57 15.35 8.39
CA ARG A 53 -14.79 14.51 8.35
C ARG A 53 -14.60 13.06 8.78
N GLY A 54 -13.38 12.52 8.79
CA GLY A 54 -13.26 11.06 8.95
C GLY A 54 -11.92 10.49 9.35
N HIS A 55 -10.97 11.29 9.84
CA HIS A 55 -9.67 10.79 10.28
C HIS A 55 -8.90 10.04 9.17
N TYR A 56 -9.05 10.49 7.92
CA TYR A 56 -8.29 10.02 6.78
C TYR A 56 -7.88 11.17 5.88
N VAL A 57 -6.92 10.92 5.00
CA VAL A 57 -6.54 11.82 3.91
C VAL A 57 -6.50 11.04 2.60
N GLN A 58 -7.26 11.49 1.61
CA GLN A 58 -7.09 11.07 0.23
C GLN A 58 -5.99 11.91 -0.44
N TYR A 59 -5.08 11.26 -1.12
CA TYR A 59 -3.99 11.90 -1.84
C TYR A 59 -3.76 11.24 -3.19
N GLN A 60 -3.05 11.95 -4.07
CA GLN A 60 -2.66 11.49 -5.39
C GLN A 60 -1.14 11.32 -5.44
N TYR A 61 -0.69 10.16 -5.93
CA TYR A 61 0.73 9.89 -6.10
C TYR A 61 1.29 10.71 -7.26
N ASP A 62 2.54 11.14 -7.11
CA ASP A 62 3.33 11.83 -8.12
C ASP A 62 4.54 10.96 -8.48
N TRP A 63 4.30 9.91 -9.25
CA TRP A 63 5.36 8.98 -9.61
C TRP A 63 6.35 9.66 -10.58
N PRO A 64 7.67 9.45 -10.41
CA PRO A 64 8.67 9.91 -11.37
C PRO A 64 8.66 9.00 -12.61
N VAL A 65 7.65 9.15 -13.46
CA VAL A 65 7.49 8.36 -14.68
C VAL A 65 8.57 8.75 -15.68
N ALA A 66 9.30 7.77 -16.21
CA ALA A 66 10.16 8.01 -17.37
C ALA A 66 9.25 8.36 -18.55
N GLU A 67 9.44 9.54 -19.16
CA GLU A 67 8.59 9.97 -20.28
C GLU A 67 8.44 8.84 -21.31
N ALA A 68 7.23 8.30 -21.42
CA ALA A 68 6.87 7.42 -22.51
C ALA A 68 6.87 8.28 -23.77
N SER A 69 7.84 8.01 -24.64
CA SER A 69 7.97 8.52 -26.00
C SER A 69 6.62 8.85 -26.66
N SER A 70 6.37 10.14 -26.86
CA SER A 70 5.63 10.75 -27.97
C SER A 70 4.39 10.01 -28.51
N ALA A 71 3.42 9.65 -27.66
CA ALA A 71 2.04 9.41 -28.07
C ALA A 71 1.09 9.55 -26.87
N GLY A 72 0.79 10.79 -26.50
CA GLY A 72 -0.23 11.12 -25.50
C GLY A 72 0.29 11.14 -24.07
N GLN A 73 0.08 12.28 -23.41
CA GLN A 73 0.34 12.54 -21.98
C GLN A 73 0.16 11.28 -21.12
N GLY A 74 1.28 10.76 -20.60
CA GLY A 74 1.36 9.53 -19.80
C GLY A 74 0.48 9.63 -18.56
N SER A 75 -0.74 9.09 -18.69
CA SER A 75 -1.70 9.01 -17.60
C SER A 75 -1.59 7.61 -17.02
N LEU A 76 -0.81 7.47 -15.94
CA LEU A 76 -0.75 6.28 -15.07
C LEU A 76 -2.14 5.84 -14.56
N SER A 77 -3.18 6.64 -14.81
CA SER A 77 -4.56 6.39 -14.45
C SER A 77 -5.07 5.00 -14.88
N PHE A 78 -4.45 4.36 -15.89
CA PHE A 78 -4.86 3.03 -16.37
C PHE A 78 -3.78 1.93 -16.23
N ALA A 79 -2.62 2.25 -15.64
CA ALA A 79 -1.58 1.25 -15.44
C ALA A 79 -2.00 0.27 -14.32
N SER A 80 -2.05 -1.02 -14.63
CA SER A 80 -2.33 -2.07 -13.62
C SER A 80 -1.07 -2.50 -12.86
N ARG A 81 0.12 -2.19 -13.39
CA ARG A 81 1.41 -2.60 -12.85
C ARG A 81 2.49 -1.57 -13.15
N LEU A 82 3.36 -1.32 -12.17
CA LEU A 82 4.49 -0.40 -12.28
C LEU A 82 5.79 -1.12 -11.91
N CYS A 83 6.82 -0.89 -12.70
CA CYS A 83 8.20 -1.23 -12.39
C CYS A 83 8.85 -0.04 -11.68
N ILE A 84 9.27 -0.23 -10.43
CA ILE A 84 10.03 0.77 -9.68
C ILE A 84 11.52 0.50 -9.88
N GLU A 85 12.24 1.54 -10.28
CA GLU A 85 13.70 1.57 -10.36
C GLU A 85 14.24 2.46 -9.24
N GLY A 86 15.31 2.02 -8.58
CA GLY A 86 15.94 2.73 -7.47
C GLY A 86 16.37 1.79 -6.37
N THR A 87 16.57 2.32 -5.18
CA THR A 87 16.90 1.55 -3.98
C THR A 87 16.07 2.08 -2.84
N ALA A 88 15.30 1.22 -2.19
CA ALA A 88 14.46 1.59 -1.07
C ALA A 88 15.29 2.39 -0.02
N PRO A 89 14.80 3.55 0.46
CA PRO A 89 13.45 4.09 0.25
C PRO A 89 13.26 4.99 -0.98
N ASP A 90 14.31 5.32 -1.72
CA ASP A 90 14.28 6.34 -2.76
C ASP A 90 13.97 5.77 -4.15
N ILE A 91 12.98 6.38 -4.81
CA ILE A 91 12.57 6.03 -6.16
C ILE A 91 13.31 6.93 -7.15
N VAL A 92 14.03 6.31 -8.09
CA VAL A 92 14.72 7.03 -9.16
C VAL A 92 13.79 7.22 -10.35
N ARG A 93 13.05 6.17 -10.72
CA ARG A 93 12.19 6.17 -11.90
C ARG A 93 11.12 5.11 -11.78
N VAL A 94 9.99 5.36 -12.43
CA VAL A 94 8.91 4.39 -12.60
C VAL A 94 8.64 4.19 -14.09
N ARG A 95 8.43 2.92 -14.47
CA ARG A 95 7.96 2.55 -15.80
C ARG A 95 6.65 1.78 -15.69
N GLU A 96 5.74 2.03 -16.63
CA GLU A 96 4.53 1.22 -16.75
C GLU A 96 4.87 -0.17 -17.30
N LEU A 97 4.27 -1.20 -16.71
CA LEU A 97 4.31 -2.55 -17.24
C LEU A 97 2.96 -2.83 -17.90
N PRO A 98 2.93 -3.30 -19.16
CA PRO A 98 1.67 -3.55 -19.85
C PRO A 98 0.83 -4.58 -19.07
N ALA A 99 -0.47 -4.36 -19.02
CA ALA A 99 -1.45 -5.30 -18.50
C ALA A 99 -1.63 -6.46 -19.48
N ALA A 100 -0.58 -7.22 -19.80
CA ALA A 100 -0.71 -8.38 -20.67
C ALA A 100 -1.68 -9.38 -20.00
N LEU A 101 -2.71 -9.79 -20.73
CA LEU A 101 -3.74 -10.76 -20.35
C LEU A 101 -3.12 -12.06 -19.81
N GLY A 102 -2.77 -12.07 -18.52
CA GLY A 102 -2.34 -13.26 -17.77
C GLY A 102 -0.91 -13.76 -18.00
N ARG A 103 -0.04 -13.05 -18.73
CA ARG A 103 1.35 -13.49 -18.93
C ARG A 103 2.35 -12.50 -18.34
N ASP A 104 2.92 -12.87 -17.20
CA ASP A 104 4.10 -12.23 -16.65
C ASP A 104 5.28 -12.59 -17.56
N ASP A 105 5.74 -11.63 -18.37
CA ASP A 105 6.98 -11.77 -19.13
C ASP A 105 8.15 -11.40 -18.21
N PRO A 106 8.99 -12.37 -17.79
CA PRO A 106 10.12 -12.11 -16.90
C PRO A 106 11.14 -11.14 -17.52
N GLY A 107 11.16 -11.00 -18.85
CA GLY A 107 12.01 -10.03 -19.54
C GLY A 107 11.63 -8.57 -19.26
N GLN A 108 10.35 -8.28 -19.03
CA GLN A 108 9.85 -6.91 -18.82
C GLN A 108 10.10 -6.39 -17.40
N ALA A 109 10.14 -7.31 -16.43
CA ALA A 109 10.51 -7.00 -15.04
C ALA A 109 12.03 -6.90 -14.82
N LYS A 110 12.84 -7.14 -15.85
CA LYS A 110 14.30 -7.07 -15.76
C LYS A 110 14.74 -5.63 -15.45
N GLY A 111 15.54 -5.47 -14.41
CA GLY A 111 16.02 -4.17 -13.92
C GLY A 111 15.04 -3.42 -13.00
N CYS A 112 13.88 -3.99 -12.69
CA CYS A 112 13.02 -3.45 -11.63
C CYS A 112 13.61 -3.81 -10.26
N ALA A 113 13.69 -2.84 -9.36
CA ALA A 113 13.97 -3.11 -7.96
C ALA A 113 12.78 -3.82 -7.30
N ILE A 114 11.56 -3.38 -7.63
CA ILE A 114 10.32 -4.02 -7.21
C ILE A 114 9.20 -3.73 -8.22
N VAL A 115 8.23 -4.64 -8.32
CA VAL A 115 7.02 -4.46 -9.15
C VAL A 115 5.85 -4.18 -8.24
N VAL A 116 5.13 -3.09 -8.50
CA VAL A 116 3.89 -2.74 -7.80
C VAL A 116 2.71 -3.09 -8.67
N ARG A 117 1.65 -3.61 -8.07
CA ARG A 117 0.40 -3.98 -8.72
C ARG A 117 -0.73 -3.11 -8.20
N GLU A 118 -1.67 -2.79 -9.08
CA GLU A 118 -2.89 -2.14 -8.69
C GLU A 118 -3.65 -3.02 -7.71
N SER A 119 -3.89 -2.48 -6.52
CA SER A 119 -4.85 -3.03 -5.59
C SER A 119 -6.17 -2.29 -5.76
N LEU A 120 -7.25 -3.04 -5.98
CA LEU A 120 -8.60 -2.50 -5.88
C LEU A 120 -8.82 -2.09 -4.41
N GLY A 121 -8.99 -0.79 -4.17
CA GLY A 121 -9.40 -0.29 -2.86
C GLY A 121 -10.82 -0.74 -2.52
N THR A 122 -11.21 -0.62 -1.25
CA THR A 122 -12.60 -0.85 -0.81
C THR A 122 -13.57 0.17 -1.41
N ARG A 123 -13.09 1.34 -1.83
CA ARG A 123 -13.83 2.34 -2.59
C ARG A 123 -13.45 2.28 -4.07
N ARG A 124 -14.45 2.27 -4.95
CA ARG A 124 -14.27 2.29 -6.43
C ARG A 124 -13.45 3.48 -6.94
N GLU A 125 -13.41 4.56 -6.18
CA GLU A 125 -12.73 5.81 -6.53
C GLU A 125 -11.22 5.77 -6.25
N VAL A 126 -10.75 4.81 -5.43
CA VAL A 126 -9.34 4.67 -5.08
C VAL A 126 -8.70 3.62 -5.99
N ARG A 127 -7.95 4.10 -6.98
CA ARG A 127 -7.08 3.24 -7.80
C ARG A 127 -5.72 3.21 -7.12
N GLY A 128 -5.33 2.05 -6.59
CA GLY A 128 -4.19 1.95 -5.67
C GLY A 128 -2.85 2.46 -6.19
N LEU A 129 -2.71 2.69 -7.50
CA LEU A 129 -1.53 3.26 -8.13
C LEU A 129 -1.64 4.75 -8.46
N SER A 130 -2.83 5.36 -8.56
CA SER A 130 -2.95 6.81 -8.84
C SER A 130 -3.35 7.61 -7.61
N SER A 131 -4.13 7.01 -6.71
CA SER A 131 -4.58 7.61 -5.47
C SER A 131 -4.53 6.63 -4.31
N GLY A 132 -4.45 7.18 -3.10
CA GLY A 132 -4.41 6.40 -1.86
C GLY A 132 -5.22 7.07 -0.76
N ILE A 133 -5.55 6.28 0.26
CA ILE A 133 -6.14 6.75 1.51
C ILE A 133 -5.19 6.38 2.63
N LEU A 134 -4.80 7.35 3.46
CA LEU A 134 -4.14 7.09 4.73
C LEU A 134 -5.11 7.41 5.86
N PHE A 135 -5.33 6.42 6.74
CA PHE A 135 -6.07 6.62 7.98
C PHE A 135 -5.10 7.10 9.06
N ALA A 136 -5.49 8.12 9.81
CA ALA A 136 -4.69 8.72 10.87
C ALA A 136 -5.55 8.88 12.13
N SER A 137 -4.95 8.96 13.32
CA SER A 137 -5.71 9.38 14.51
C SER A 137 -6.16 10.84 14.39
N GLN A 138 -7.09 11.28 15.23
CA GLN A 138 -7.54 12.68 15.25
C GLN A 138 -6.38 13.68 15.44
N GLU A 139 -5.50 13.38 16.39
CA GLU A 139 -4.32 14.22 16.69
C GLU A 139 -3.38 14.29 15.49
N ARG A 140 -3.10 13.13 14.87
CA ARG A 140 -2.23 13.04 13.69
C ARG A 140 -2.86 13.72 12.47
N ALA A 141 -4.17 13.62 12.29
CA ALA A 141 -4.90 14.26 11.20
C ALA A 141 -4.77 15.80 11.25
N LEU A 142 -4.85 16.41 12.42
CA LEU A 142 -4.64 17.85 12.59
C LEU A 142 -3.20 18.26 12.28
N ALA A 143 -2.21 17.46 12.71
CA ALA A 143 -0.81 17.70 12.39
C ALA A 143 -0.55 17.61 10.87
N LEU A 144 -1.07 16.55 10.22
CA LEU A 144 -0.99 16.36 8.77
C LEU A 144 -1.65 17.52 8.02
N SER A 145 -2.82 17.99 8.46
CA SER A 145 -3.50 19.12 7.82
C SER A 145 -2.63 20.37 7.78
N ARG A 146 -1.90 20.67 8.87
CA ARG A 146 -1.03 21.84 8.94
C ARG A 146 0.18 21.69 8.04
N GLN A 147 0.82 20.52 8.05
CA GLN A 147 2.01 20.23 7.24
C GLN A 147 1.69 20.21 5.74
N LEU A 148 0.57 19.60 5.34
CA LEU A 148 0.11 19.57 3.95
C LEU A 148 -0.27 20.95 3.40
N THR A 149 -0.62 21.90 4.27
CA THR A 149 -0.94 23.28 3.88
C THR A 149 0.32 24.15 3.72
N ASP A 150 1.47 23.75 4.27
CA ASP A 150 2.72 24.51 4.15
C ASP A 150 3.34 24.29 2.76
N VAL A 151 3.29 25.34 1.92
CA VAL A 151 3.79 25.33 0.54
C VAL A 151 5.31 25.09 0.47
N ARG A 152 6.04 25.29 1.57
CA ARG A 152 7.50 25.06 1.65
C ARG A 152 7.85 23.58 1.86
N GLN A 153 6.86 22.73 2.07
CA GLN A 153 7.05 21.30 2.31
C GLN A 153 6.48 20.49 1.15
N GLN A 154 7.22 19.44 0.77
CA GLN A 154 6.76 18.42 -0.16
C GLN A 154 6.39 17.17 0.65
N GLY A 155 5.17 16.68 0.46
CA GLY A 155 4.71 15.43 1.08
C GLY A 155 5.24 14.21 0.32
N PHE A 156 5.60 13.19 1.10
CA PHE A 156 6.00 11.86 0.64
C PHE A 156 5.21 10.81 1.42
N VAL A 157 4.47 9.96 0.73
CA VAL A 157 3.81 8.81 1.37
C VAL A 157 4.82 7.69 1.45
N ARG A 158 5.04 7.19 2.67
CA ARG A 158 5.76 5.95 2.92
C ARG A 158 4.84 4.79 2.60
N VAL A 159 5.18 4.05 1.56
CA VAL A 159 4.45 2.88 1.09
C VAL A 159 5.28 1.63 1.33
N ARG A 160 4.68 0.62 1.95
CA ARG A 160 5.26 -0.71 2.06
C ARG A 160 4.80 -1.55 0.88
N ILE A 161 5.75 -2.00 0.07
CA ILE A 161 5.51 -2.84 -1.10
C ILE A 161 6.00 -4.24 -0.77
N ARG A 162 5.09 -5.21 -0.83
CA ARG A 162 5.36 -6.62 -0.61
C ARG A 162 5.96 -7.27 -1.86
N PRO A 163 6.63 -8.43 -1.74
CA PRO A 163 7.15 -9.17 -2.90
C PRO A 163 6.07 -9.60 -3.92
N ASP A 164 4.80 -9.70 -3.49
CA ASP A 164 3.65 -9.97 -4.38
C ASP A 164 3.17 -8.71 -5.14
N GLY A 165 3.81 -7.56 -4.90
CA GLY A 165 3.54 -6.27 -5.52
C GLY A 165 2.39 -5.49 -4.90
N VAL A 166 1.78 -5.99 -3.82
CA VAL A 166 0.74 -5.23 -3.11
C VAL A 166 1.38 -4.13 -2.29
N MET A 167 0.85 -2.93 -2.47
CA MET A 167 1.28 -1.72 -1.78
C MET A 167 0.35 -1.34 -0.65
N ARG A 168 0.90 -0.89 0.48
CA ARG A 168 0.14 -0.35 1.61
C ARG A 168 0.76 0.96 2.10
N PRO A 169 -0.02 2.04 2.27
CA PRO A 169 0.48 3.24 2.90
C PRO A 169 0.70 3.00 4.40
N VAL A 170 1.81 3.53 4.91
CA VAL A 170 2.24 3.40 6.31
C VAL A 170 2.12 4.74 7.03
N ASP A 171 2.70 5.80 6.44
CA ASP A 171 2.63 7.17 6.98
C ASP A 171 2.90 8.19 5.87
N ILE A 172 2.75 9.48 6.18
CA ILE A 172 3.20 10.60 5.34
C ILE A 172 4.32 11.35 6.06
N GLU A 173 5.41 11.56 5.33
CA GLU A 173 6.54 12.38 5.71
C GLU A 173 6.60 13.65 4.88
N PHE A 174 7.23 14.67 5.43
CA PHE A 174 7.39 15.96 4.77
C PHE A 174 8.88 16.27 4.68
N ARG A 175 9.33 16.65 3.49
CA ARG A 175 10.68 17.16 3.27
C ARG A 175 10.58 18.62 2.83
N PRO A 176 11.54 19.48 3.22
CA PRO A 176 11.61 20.83 2.67
C PRO A 176 11.80 20.74 1.15
N ARG A 177 11.14 21.65 0.44
CA ARG A 177 11.21 21.76 -1.01
C ARG A 177 12.44 22.52 -1.48
#